data_AF-A0A810Q9T1-F1
#
_entry.id   AF-A0A810Q9T1-F1
#
_cell.length_a   1.000
_cell.length_b   1.000
_cell.length_c   1.000
_cell.angle_alpha   90.00
_cell.angle_beta   90.00
_cell.angle_gamma   90.00
#
_symmetry.space_group_name_H-M   'P 1'
#
loop_
_entity.id
_entity.type
_entity.pdbx_description
1 polymer ?
#
loop_
_entity_poly.entity_id
_entity_poly.type
_entity_poly.pdbx_seq_one_letter_code
_entity_poly.pdbx_strand_id
1 'polypeptide(L)'
;MKYLDLAQIFSAHEANHPRYHLDGLITFSDFGPFENPSYTQLDRTYAVSSNNKAFLPNRLGFSIFGTCLNGKDPHVRLEHYMRQPNGWVPGECCLIFYQLQCVSDREFLQPSLYPTQRQAIESMLQDLCTHGRLEYDDVLTAFDNGNGQISSNEFEASRSSAWLNAGSAGNWDWVIQPIYLYDTKKLAVGVPFPTPECNHGTSGPSEKQKDNKGGV
;
A
#
# COMPACT_ATOMS: atom_id res chain seq x y z
N MET A 1 -3.91 12.98 -5.72
CA MET A 1 -5.38 13.09 -5.97
C MET A 1 -5.90 14.28 -5.19
N LYS A 2 -7.14 14.74 -5.43
CA LYS A 2 -7.72 15.83 -4.61
C LYS A 2 -8.30 15.27 -3.32
N TYR A 3 -8.47 16.14 -2.33
CA TYR A 3 -9.04 15.78 -1.03
C TYR A 3 -10.43 15.11 -1.15
N LEU A 4 -11.29 15.61 -2.03
CA LEU A 4 -12.62 15.01 -2.25
C LEU A 4 -12.54 13.59 -2.80
N ASP A 5 -11.55 13.30 -3.66
CA ASP A 5 -11.34 11.94 -4.18
C ASP A 5 -10.94 10.99 -3.04
N LEU A 6 -9.98 11.39 -2.19
CA LEU A 6 -9.54 10.60 -1.03
C LEU A 6 -10.69 10.39 -0.04
N ALA A 7 -11.45 11.45 0.27
CA ALA A 7 -12.61 11.38 1.16
C ALA A 7 -13.71 10.44 0.62
N GLN A 8 -13.93 10.42 -0.70
CA GLN A 8 -14.88 9.52 -1.33
C GLN A 8 -14.41 8.06 -1.24
N ILE A 9 -13.12 7.80 -1.50
CA ILE A 9 -12.53 6.45 -1.34
C ILE A 9 -12.69 5.96 0.09
N PHE A 10 -12.34 6.79 1.08
CA PHE A 10 -12.48 6.45 2.50
C PHE A 10 -13.94 6.16 2.86
N SER A 11 -14.87 7.03 2.47
CA SER A 11 -16.29 6.85 2.79
C SER A 11 -16.88 5.59 2.14
N ALA A 12 -16.49 5.29 0.89
CA ALA A 12 -16.92 4.08 0.19
C ALA A 12 -16.36 2.80 0.83
N HIS A 13 -15.12 2.84 1.32
CA HIS A 13 -14.52 1.73 2.07
C HIS A 13 -15.28 1.48 3.39
N GLU A 14 -15.48 2.53 4.19
CA GLU A 14 -16.15 2.43 5.50
C GLU A 14 -17.64 2.09 5.42
N ALA A 15 -18.30 2.38 4.28
CA ALA A 15 -19.69 1.99 4.05
C ALA A 15 -19.92 0.47 4.12
N ASN A 16 -18.87 -0.33 3.89
CA ASN A 16 -18.93 -1.80 3.94
C ASN A 16 -18.54 -2.38 5.31
N HIS A 17 -18.39 -1.55 6.35
CA HIS A 17 -17.98 -1.98 7.70
C HIS A 17 -16.74 -2.90 7.71
N PRO A 18 -15.62 -2.45 7.11
CA PRO A 18 -14.43 -3.27 6.96
C PRO A 18 -13.77 -3.54 8.32
N ARG A 19 -13.06 -4.68 8.41
CA ARG A 19 -12.27 -5.02 9.61
C ARG A 19 -11.07 -4.08 9.80
N TYR A 20 -10.49 -3.61 8.69
CA TYR A 20 -9.31 -2.73 8.68
C TYR A 20 -9.60 -1.45 7.92
N HIS A 21 -8.95 -0.37 8.37
CA HIS A 21 -9.17 0.98 7.84
C HIS A 21 -8.01 1.38 6.93
N LEU A 22 -8.31 2.16 5.91
CA LEU A 22 -7.34 2.70 4.97
C LEU A 22 -6.57 3.86 5.60
N ASP A 23 -5.35 4.06 5.15
CA ASP A 23 -4.50 5.18 5.51
C ASP A 23 -4.24 6.07 4.29
N GLY A 24 -4.06 7.36 4.53
CA GLY A 24 -3.84 8.36 3.49
C GLY A 24 -3.03 9.53 4.02
N LEU A 25 -2.52 10.33 3.08
CA LEU A 25 -1.85 11.59 3.41
C LEU A 25 -2.63 12.76 2.82
N ILE A 26 -2.71 13.85 3.58
CA ILE A 26 -3.16 15.16 3.11
C ILE A 26 -1.99 16.12 3.25
N THR A 27 -1.47 16.60 2.13
CA THR A 27 -0.49 17.69 2.09
C THR A 27 -1.24 19.00 1.87
N PHE A 28 -1.24 19.88 2.86
CA PHE A 28 -1.88 21.19 2.76
C PHE A 28 -1.08 22.11 1.85
N SER A 29 -1.76 22.80 0.94
CA SER A 29 -1.15 23.79 0.06
C SER A 29 -1.05 25.17 0.72
N ASP A 30 -1.90 25.45 1.71
CA ASP A 30 -1.95 26.73 2.42
C ASP A 30 -2.41 26.51 3.86
N PHE A 31 -1.73 27.13 4.82
CA PHE A 31 -2.08 27.15 6.24
C PHE A 31 -2.74 28.46 6.69
N GLY A 32 -3.06 29.35 5.75
CA GLY A 32 -3.73 30.61 6.00
C GLY A 32 -2.88 31.51 6.91
N PRO A 33 -3.44 32.05 8.00
CA PRO A 33 -2.70 32.91 8.93
C PRO A 33 -1.48 32.26 9.59
N PHE A 34 -1.40 30.94 9.59
CA PHE A 34 -0.31 30.17 10.20
C PHE A 34 0.81 29.83 9.23
N GLU A 35 0.70 30.28 7.98
CA GLU A 35 1.66 29.98 6.93
C GLU A 35 3.07 30.48 7.26
N ASN A 36 4.07 29.60 7.08
CA ASN A 36 5.48 29.92 7.29
C ASN A 36 6.29 29.51 6.05
N PRO A 37 7.06 30.43 5.44
CA PRO A 37 7.91 30.12 4.29
C PRO A 37 8.94 29.00 4.53
N SER A 38 9.30 28.70 5.78
CA SER A 38 10.25 27.63 6.10
C SER A 38 9.60 26.24 6.18
N TYR A 39 8.27 26.14 6.10
CA TYR A 39 7.60 24.85 6.20
C TYR A 39 7.93 23.95 5.02
N THR A 40 8.44 22.78 5.35
CA THR A 40 8.74 21.72 4.40
C THR A 40 7.47 20.96 4.03
N GLN A 41 7.58 20.07 3.04
CA GLN A 41 6.50 19.15 2.72
C GLN A 41 6.13 18.25 3.92
N LEU A 42 7.09 17.88 4.77
CA LEU A 42 6.84 17.07 5.97
C LEU A 42 6.03 17.85 7.01
N ASP A 43 6.29 19.15 7.17
CA ASP A 43 5.52 20.02 8.09
C ASP A 43 4.08 20.26 7.60
N ARG A 44 3.87 20.07 6.29
CA ARG A 44 2.59 20.29 5.60
C ARG A 44 1.73 19.05 5.45
N THR A 45 2.29 17.88 5.73
CA THR A 45 1.66 16.60 5.41
C THR A 45 1.19 15.90 6.66
N TYR A 46 -0.07 15.50 6.65
CA TYR A 46 -0.71 14.80 7.76
C TYR A 46 -1.15 13.42 7.32
N ALA A 47 -0.75 12.42 8.10
CA ALA A 47 -1.30 11.07 8.01
C ALA A 47 -2.72 11.06 8.58
N VAL A 48 -3.66 10.50 7.85
CA VAL A 48 -5.08 10.38 8.20
C VAL A 48 -5.57 8.97 7.91
N SER A 49 -6.56 8.53 8.68
CA SER A 49 -7.20 7.21 8.51
C SER A 49 -8.65 7.35 8.06
N SER A 50 -9.17 6.37 7.31
CA SER A 50 -10.59 6.25 6.99
C SER A 50 -11.44 5.99 8.23
N ASN A 51 -10.87 5.52 9.34
CA ASN A 51 -11.57 5.40 10.63
C ASN A 51 -11.95 6.74 11.27
N ASN A 52 -11.58 7.86 10.63
CA ASN A 52 -12.06 9.16 11.07
C ASN A 52 -13.58 9.27 10.95
N LYS A 53 -14.19 9.86 11.98
CA LYS A 53 -15.65 10.02 12.08
C LYS A 53 -16.30 10.65 10.85
N ALA A 54 -15.57 11.54 10.15
CA ALA A 54 -16.02 12.17 8.92
C ALA A 54 -16.33 11.19 7.78
N PHE A 55 -15.76 9.98 7.78
CA PHE A 55 -15.91 8.99 6.71
C PHE A 55 -16.76 7.79 7.14
N LEU A 56 -17.06 7.66 8.43
CA LEU A 56 -17.88 6.57 8.97
C LEU A 56 -19.38 6.82 8.70
N PRO A 57 -20.14 5.80 8.25
CA PRO A 57 -21.57 5.95 8.03
C PRO A 57 -22.33 6.17 9.35
N ASN A 58 -23.42 6.92 9.29
CA ASN A 58 -24.39 7.11 10.39
C ASN A 58 -23.78 7.63 11.71
N ARG A 59 -22.74 8.47 11.64
CA ARG A 59 -22.15 9.13 12.82
C ARG A 59 -22.71 10.53 13.03
N LEU A 60 -23.07 10.84 14.28
CA LEU A 60 -23.48 12.20 14.67
C LEU A 60 -22.25 13.09 14.84
N GLY A 61 -22.05 14.04 13.93
CA GLY A 61 -20.94 15.00 13.97
C GLY A 61 -19.79 14.63 13.04
N PHE A 62 -18.83 15.54 12.90
CA PHE A 62 -17.79 15.46 11.87
C PHE A 62 -16.42 15.78 12.48
N SER A 63 -15.45 14.88 12.32
CA SER A 63 -14.06 15.11 12.72
C SER A 63 -13.07 14.36 11.85
N ILE A 64 -11.94 15.00 11.57
CA ILE A 64 -10.82 14.47 10.82
C ILE A 64 -9.58 14.71 11.65
N PHE A 65 -9.14 13.67 12.34
CA PHE A 65 -7.88 13.65 13.04
C PHE A 65 -6.75 13.26 12.08
N GLY A 66 -5.63 13.96 12.20
CA GLY A 66 -4.40 13.61 11.51
C GLY A 66 -3.17 13.84 12.36
N THR A 67 -2.07 13.21 11.97
CA THR A 67 -0.77 13.34 12.62
C THR A 67 0.24 13.88 11.62
N CYS A 68 0.92 14.98 11.96
CA CYS A 68 1.92 15.57 11.09
C CYS A 68 3.12 14.64 10.90
N LEU A 69 3.61 14.52 9.66
CA LEU A 69 4.75 13.63 9.35
C LEU A 69 6.07 14.10 9.98
N ASN A 70 6.18 15.36 10.41
CA ASN A 70 7.32 15.85 11.17
C ASN A 70 7.34 15.37 12.64
N GLY A 71 6.27 14.70 13.10
CA GLY A 71 6.14 14.17 14.46
C GLY A 71 5.77 15.17 15.56
N LYS A 72 5.60 16.46 15.24
CA LYS A 72 5.35 17.51 16.24
C LYS A 72 3.87 17.65 16.63
N ASP A 73 2.98 17.41 15.68
CA ASP A 73 1.54 17.63 15.82
C ASP A 73 0.74 16.32 15.68
N PRO A 74 0.75 15.46 16.72
CA PRO A 74 -0.01 14.22 16.71
C PRO A 74 -1.50 14.46 16.99
N HIS A 75 -2.37 13.76 16.26
CA HIS A 75 -3.82 13.71 16.50
C HIS A 75 -4.53 15.08 16.53
N VAL A 76 -4.16 15.99 15.63
CA VAL A 76 -4.81 17.29 15.50
C VAL A 76 -6.13 17.22 14.72
N ARG A 77 -7.08 18.07 15.07
CA ARG A 77 -8.40 18.17 14.42
C ARG A 77 -8.33 19.02 13.15
N LEU A 78 -7.97 18.39 12.03
CA LEU A 78 -7.79 19.05 10.74
C LEU A 78 -9.06 19.74 10.27
N GLU A 79 -10.25 19.19 10.54
CA GLU A 79 -11.51 19.82 10.15
C GLU A 79 -11.73 21.18 10.79
N HIS A 80 -11.15 21.40 11.97
CA HIS A 80 -11.27 22.67 12.65
C HIS A 80 -10.46 23.73 11.89
N TYR A 81 -9.21 23.43 11.53
CA TYR A 81 -8.37 24.36 10.77
C TYR A 81 -8.90 24.62 9.36
N MET A 82 -9.44 23.60 8.68
CA MET A 82 -10.01 23.75 7.34
C MET A 82 -11.26 24.63 7.30
N ARG A 83 -12.02 24.75 8.41
CA ARG A 83 -13.30 25.49 8.45
C ARG A 83 -13.16 26.95 8.89
N GLN A 84 -11.99 27.37 9.33
CA GLN A 84 -11.77 28.75 9.77
C GLN A 84 -11.85 29.73 8.57
N PRO A 85 -12.20 31.00 8.80
CA PRO A 85 -12.02 32.05 7.79
C PRO A 85 -10.54 32.11 7.40
N ASN A 86 -10.23 31.98 6.11
CA ASN A 86 -8.85 31.78 5.62
C ASN A 86 -8.18 30.52 6.23
N GLY A 87 -8.96 29.45 6.41
CA GLY A 87 -8.50 28.20 6.97
C GLY A 87 -7.57 27.41 6.06
N TRP A 88 -7.09 26.28 6.57
CA TRP A 88 -6.14 25.43 5.85
C TRP A 88 -6.76 24.85 4.57
N VAL A 89 -6.02 24.89 3.48
CA VAL A 89 -6.47 24.43 2.16
C VAL A 89 -5.80 23.09 1.83
N PRO A 90 -6.56 21.99 1.72
CA PRO A 90 -6.02 20.72 1.27
C PRO A 90 -5.45 20.84 -0.15
N GLY A 91 -4.20 20.42 -0.31
CA GLY A 91 -3.51 20.38 -1.60
C GLY A 91 -3.59 18.98 -2.21
N GLU A 92 -2.42 18.38 -2.39
CA GLU A 92 -2.29 17.02 -2.89
C GLU A 92 -2.56 15.99 -1.79
N CYS A 93 -3.32 14.96 -2.12
CA CYS A 93 -3.59 13.83 -1.25
C CYS A 93 -3.11 12.52 -1.90
N CYS A 94 -2.82 11.51 -1.09
CA CYS A 94 -2.58 10.16 -1.56
C CYS A 94 -3.22 9.10 -0.65
N LEU A 95 -3.48 7.95 -1.25
CA LEU A 95 -3.90 6.73 -0.55
C LEU A 95 -2.65 5.87 -0.32
N ILE A 96 -2.51 5.28 0.86
CA ILE A 96 -1.36 4.44 1.20
C ILE A 96 -1.74 2.98 1.00
N PHE A 97 -0.97 2.28 0.18
CA PHE A 97 -0.95 0.82 0.08
C PHE A 97 0.35 0.31 0.68
N TYR A 98 0.42 -0.98 0.95
CA TYR A 98 1.56 -1.61 1.60
C TYR A 98 2.01 -2.78 0.75
N GLN A 99 3.24 -2.72 0.28
CA GLN A 99 3.88 -3.81 -0.44
C GLN A 99 4.65 -4.67 0.55
N LEU A 100 4.30 -5.95 0.62
CA LEU A 100 5.10 -6.96 1.31
C LEU A 100 6.09 -7.56 0.31
N GLN A 101 7.36 -7.34 0.58
CA GLN A 101 8.49 -7.96 -0.13
C GLN A 101 9.05 -9.07 0.74
N CYS A 102 9.44 -10.18 0.10
CA CYS A 102 10.05 -11.32 0.75
C CYS A 102 11.30 -11.75 -0.04
N VAL A 103 12.38 -12.00 0.70
CA VAL A 103 13.61 -12.58 0.18
C VAL A 103 13.86 -13.88 0.95
N SER A 104 14.10 -14.96 0.21
CA SER A 104 14.59 -16.22 0.77
C SER A 104 16.00 -16.45 0.25
N ASP A 105 16.97 -16.48 1.16
CA ASP A 105 18.41 -16.50 0.91
C ASP A 105 18.89 -15.41 -0.06
N ARG A 106 18.69 -15.58 -1.36
CA ARG A 106 19.08 -14.65 -2.43
C ARG A 106 18.02 -14.48 -3.51
N GLU A 107 16.86 -15.10 -3.33
CA GLU A 107 15.76 -15.07 -4.29
C GLU A 107 14.68 -14.10 -3.83
N PHE A 108 14.36 -13.13 -4.68
CA PHE A 108 13.24 -12.22 -4.47
C PHE A 108 11.95 -12.93 -4.89
N LEU A 109 11.03 -13.08 -3.94
CA LEU A 109 9.70 -13.61 -4.23
C LEU A 109 8.79 -12.52 -4.79
N GLN A 110 7.71 -12.94 -5.45
CA GLN A 110 6.74 -12.01 -6.01
C GLN A 110 6.13 -11.13 -4.90
N PRO A 111 6.25 -9.79 -4.98
CA PRO A 111 5.69 -8.92 -3.96
C PRO A 111 4.17 -8.97 -3.93
N SER A 112 3.60 -8.87 -2.74
CA SER A 112 2.15 -8.78 -2.51
C SER A 112 1.74 -7.36 -2.14
N LEU A 113 0.53 -6.94 -2.52
CA LEU A 113 0.00 -5.61 -2.23
C LEU A 113 -1.21 -5.70 -1.31
N TYR A 114 -1.19 -4.88 -0.26
CA TYR A 114 -2.23 -4.81 0.76
C TYR A 114 -2.76 -3.37 0.89
N PRO A 115 -4.07 -3.20 1.08
CA PRO A 115 -4.66 -1.86 1.21
C PRO A 115 -4.46 -1.25 2.62
N THR A 116 -4.04 -2.04 3.61
CA THR A 116 -3.81 -1.57 4.99
C THR A 116 -2.53 -2.15 5.56
N GLN A 117 -1.87 -1.42 6.47
CA GLN A 117 -0.63 -1.89 7.10
C GLN A 117 -0.88 -3.17 7.89
N ARG A 118 -2.02 -3.25 8.59
CA ARG A 118 -2.35 -4.40 9.43
C ARG A 118 -2.49 -5.68 8.59
N GLN A 119 -3.10 -5.62 7.42
CA GLN A 119 -3.17 -6.77 6.52
C GLN A 119 -1.79 -7.20 6.02
N ALA A 120 -0.90 -6.25 5.70
CA ALA A 120 0.47 -6.57 5.31
C ALA A 120 1.24 -7.24 6.46
N ILE A 121 1.09 -6.74 7.70
CA ILE A 121 1.69 -7.32 8.90
C ILE A 121 1.16 -8.73 9.14
N GLU A 122 -0.16 -8.93 9.12
CA GLU A 122 -0.75 -10.24 9.36
C GLU A 122 -0.32 -11.25 8.29
N SER A 123 -0.22 -10.84 7.02
CA SER A 123 0.34 -11.69 5.97
C SER A 123 1.81 -12.01 6.19
N MET A 124 2.62 -11.04 6.61
CA MET A 124 4.03 -11.26 6.92
C MET A 124 4.20 -12.25 8.07
N LEU A 125 3.42 -12.10 9.14
CA LEU A 125 3.44 -13.01 10.29
C LEU A 125 2.94 -14.40 9.91
N GLN A 126 1.91 -14.50 9.06
CA GLN A 126 1.42 -15.79 8.56
C GLN A 126 2.50 -16.54 7.76
N ASP A 127 3.21 -15.83 6.89
CA ASP A 127 4.29 -16.38 6.08
C ASP A 127 5.47 -16.81 6.96
N LEU A 128 5.87 -15.94 7.89
CA LEU A 128 6.87 -16.25 8.93
C LEU A 128 6.51 -17.52 9.70
N CYS A 129 5.27 -17.64 10.18
CA CYS A 129 4.82 -18.82 10.93
C CYS A 129 4.84 -20.08 10.06
N THR A 130 4.49 -19.96 8.79
CA THR A 130 4.51 -21.07 7.83
C THR A 130 5.93 -21.60 7.64
N HIS A 131 6.91 -20.71 7.44
CA HIS A 131 8.31 -21.07 7.26
C HIS A 131 9.00 -21.49 8.56
N GLY A 132 8.65 -20.87 9.68
CA GLY A 132 9.19 -21.15 11.01
C GLY A 132 8.52 -22.30 11.75
N ARG A 133 7.43 -22.86 11.19
CA ARG A 133 6.58 -23.88 11.85
C ARG A 133 6.09 -23.42 13.22
N LEU A 134 5.63 -22.19 13.29
CA LEU A 134 5.11 -21.55 14.50
C LEU A 134 3.57 -21.54 14.46
N GLU A 135 2.95 -21.47 15.63
CA GLU A 135 1.50 -21.28 15.75
C GLU A 135 1.15 -19.81 15.56
N TYR A 136 0.36 -19.52 14.51
CA TYR A 136 0.05 -18.15 14.10
C TYR A 136 -0.65 -17.32 15.18
N ASP A 137 -1.65 -17.90 15.85
CA ASP A 137 -2.43 -17.18 16.87
C ASP A 137 -1.58 -16.77 18.08
N ASP A 138 -0.62 -17.61 18.46
CA ASP A 138 0.33 -17.32 19.54
C ASP A 138 1.29 -16.19 19.14
N VAL A 139 1.83 -16.26 17.91
CA VAL A 139 2.73 -15.23 17.36
C VAL A 139 2.02 -13.89 17.21
N LEU A 140 0.79 -13.88 16.68
CA LEU A 140 -0.01 -12.67 16.52
C LEU A 140 -0.35 -12.04 17.88
N THR A 141 -0.76 -12.86 18.85
CA THR A 141 -1.06 -12.40 20.21
C THR A 141 0.18 -11.82 20.88
N ALA A 142 1.34 -12.47 20.75
CA ALA A 142 2.61 -11.96 21.26
C ALA A 142 3.01 -10.64 20.58
N PHE A 143 2.81 -10.54 19.26
CA PHE A 143 3.07 -9.32 18.48
C PHE A 143 2.25 -8.14 18.97
N ASP A 144 0.96 -8.35 19.17
CA ASP A 144 0.05 -7.31 19.63
C ASP A 144 0.35 -6.89 21.06
N ASN A 145 0.62 -7.85 21.95
CA ASN A 145 1.03 -7.57 23.34
C ASN A 145 2.41 -6.88 23.41
N GLY A 146 3.29 -7.13 22.44
CA GLY A 146 4.60 -6.49 22.29
C GLY A 146 4.54 -5.13 21.59
N ASN A 147 3.36 -4.52 21.44
CA ASN A 147 3.16 -3.25 20.76
C ASN A 147 3.64 -3.23 19.30
N GLY A 148 3.53 -4.37 18.63
CA GLY A 148 3.97 -4.57 17.25
C GLY A 148 5.43 -4.96 17.11
N GLN A 149 5.98 -5.63 18.12
CA GLN A 149 7.32 -6.20 18.08
C GLN A 149 7.36 -7.52 18.83
N ILE A 150 8.02 -8.52 18.24
CA ILE A 150 8.38 -9.81 18.86
C ILE A 150 9.78 -10.19 18.44
N SER A 151 10.50 -10.83 19.35
CA SER A 151 11.85 -11.29 19.10
C SER A 151 12.10 -12.61 19.82
N SER A 152 12.83 -13.49 19.16
CA SER A 152 13.37 -14.72 19.71
C SER A 152 14.79 -14.92 19.15
N ASN A 153 15.42 -16.05 19.48
CA ASN A 153 16.71 -16.40 18.91
C ASN A 153 16.63 -16.81 17.43
N GLU A 154 15.45 -17.21 16.96
CA GLU A 154 15.26 -17.79 15.63
C GLU A 154 14.57 -16.83 14.66
N PHE A 155 13.86 -15.82 15.17
CA PHE A 155 13.17 -14.83 14.36
C PHE A 155 12.92 -13.52 15.12
N GLU A 156 12.66 -12.46 14.36
CA GLU A 156 12.12 -11.20 14.87
C GLU A 156 11.05 -10.69 13.91
N ALA A 157 10.04 -10.03 14.43
CA ALA A 157 9.10 -9.27 13.62
C ALA A 157 8.79 -7.92 14.26
N SER A 158 8.67 -6.91 13.41
CA SER A 158 8.27 -5.54 13.73
C SER A 158 7.09 -5.11 12.84
N ARG A 159 6.64 -3.86 12.96
CA ARG A 159 5.54 -3.32 12.12
C ARG A 159 5.91 -3.13 10.65
N SER A 160 7.18 -3.21 10.29
CA SER A 160 7.67 -2.93 8.93
C SER A 160 8.59 -4.00 8.35
N SER A 161 8.98 -4.99 9.14
CA SER A 161 9.91 -6.03 8.69
C SER A 161 9.85 -7.24 9.60
N ALA A 162 10.35 -8.36 9.10
CA ALA A 162 10.64 -9.53 9.90
C ALA A 162 11.84 -10.28 9.32
N TRP A 163 12.49 -11.10 10.13
CA TRP A 163 13.50 -12.04 9.69
C TRP A 163 13.30 -13.38 10.40
N LEU A 164 13.68 -14.47 9.75
CA LEU A 164 13.63 -15.84 10.27
C LEU A 164 14.87 -16.63 9.82
N ASN A 165 15.51 -17.30 10.76
CA ASN A 165 16.51 -18.31 10.49
C ASN A 165 15.86 -19.70 10.58
N ALA A 166 15.50 -20.28 9.43
CA ALA A 166 14.85 -21.59 9.36
C ALA A 166 15.85 -22.75 9.25
N GLY A 167 17.11 -22.53 9.65
CA GLY A 167 18.17 -23.53 9.60
C GLY A 167 18.44 -24.04 8.18
N SER A 168 18.22 -25.34 7.95
CA SER A 168 18.42 -25.94 6.62
C SER A 168 17.39 -25.53 5.57
N ALA A 169 16.29 -24.87 5.98
CA ALA A 169 15.26 -24.35 5.07
C ALA A 169 15.52 -22.90 4.61
N GLY A 170 16.71 -22.36 4.90
CA GLY A 170 17.15 -21.04 4.45
C GLY A 170 16.81 -19.90 5.42
N ASN A 171 17.35 -18.73 5.12
CA ASN A 171 17.02 -17.49 5.83
C ASN A 171 15.96 -16.71 5.06
N TRP A 172 15.05 -16.09 5.80
CA TRP A 172 13.93 -15.36 5.24
C TRP A 172 13.91 -13.95 5.80
N ASP A 173 13.73 -12.97 4.91
CA ASP A 173 13.64 -11.56 5.25
C ASP A 173 12.39 -10.98 4.59
N TRP A 174 11.57 -10.29 5.39
CA TRP A 174 10.39 -9.58 4.93
C TRP A 174 10.51 -8.10 5.19
N VAL A 175 10.03 -7.30 4.24
CA VAL A 175 9.92 -5.84 4.38
C VAL A 175 8.54 -5.39 3.90
N ILE A 176 7.88 -4.58 4.72
CA ILE A 176 6.64 -3.89 4.36
C ILE A 176 7.01 -2.46 3.98
N GLN A 177 6.80 -2.12 2.71
CA GLN A 177 7.07 -0.79 2.18
C GLN A 177 5.76 -0.07 1.84
N PRO A 178 5.52 1.16 2.33
CA PRO A 178 4.37 1.94 1.92
C PRO A 178 4.52 2.40 0.46
N ILE A 179 3.42 2.32 -0.28
CA ILE A 179 3.25 2.83 -1.65
C ILE A 179 2.20 3.94 -1.60
N TYR A 180 2.55 5.10 -2.16
CA TYR A 180 1.68 6.27 -2.18
C TYR A 180 1.00 6.38 -3.54
N LEU A 181 -0.31 6.17 -3.56
CA LEU A 181 -1.13 6.28 -4.76
C LEU A 181 -1.70 7.69 -4.85
N TYR A 182 -1.18 8.48 -5.79
CA TYR A 182 -1.64 9.83 -6.07
C TYR A 182 -2.71 9.88 -7.17
N ASP A 183 -2.90 8.83 -7.95
CA ASP A 183 -3.96 8.72 -8.94
C ASP A 183 -4.42 7.26 -9.05
N THR A 184 -5.71 7.02 -8.86
CA THR A 184 -6.32 5.69 -8.97
C THR A 184 -6.85 5.39 -10.36
N LYS A 185 -6.88 6.37 -11.28
CA LYS A 185 -7.47 6.23 -12.62
C LYS A 185 -6.58 5.49 -13.61
N LYS A 186 -5.32 5.23 -13.29
CA LYS A 186 -4.32 4.61 -14.19
C LYS A 186 -3.48 3.52 -13.52
N LEU A 187 -4.08 2.71 -12.66
CA LEU A 187 -3.36 1.59 -12.06
C LEU A 187 -3.51 0.34 -12.94
N ALA A 188 -2.42 -0.09 -13.56
CA ALA A 188 -2.32 -1.36 -14.28
C ALA A 188 -1.17 -2.19 -13.68
N VAL A 189 -1.40 -3.49 -13.50
CA VAL A 189 -0.42 -4.46 -13.00
C VAL A 189 -0.25 -5.54 -14.07
N GLY A 190 0.98 -5.76 -14.54
CA GLY A 190 1.29 -6.75 -15.60
C GLY A 190 1.92 -6.11 -16.86
N VAL A 191 1.84 -6.80 -18.00
CA VAL A 191 2.35 -6.28 -19.28
C VAL A 191 1.27 -5.37 -19.91
N PRO A 192 1.51 -4.06 -20.07
CA PRO A 192 0.48 -3.11 -20.50
C PRO A 192 0.05 -3.30 -21.97
N PHE A 193 0.82 -4.06 -22.76
CA PHE A 193 0.56 -4.37 -24.16
C PHE A 193 0.92 -5.83 -24.41
N PRO A 194 0.09 -6.63 -25.10
CA PRO A 194 0.49 -7.98 -25.50
C PRO A 194 1.75 -7.88 -26.38
N THR A 195 2.80 -8.63 -26.04
CA THR A 195 3.93 -8.83 -26.97
C THR A 195 3.36 -9.50 -28.21
N PRO A 196 3.57 -8.94 -29.42
CA PRO A 196 3.10 -9.58 -30.64
C PRO A 196 3.72 -10.97 -30.68
N GLU A 197 2.88 -11.99 -30.79
CA GLU A 197 3.32 -13.38 -30.88
C GLU A 197 4.42 -13.46 -31.95
N CYS A 198 5.61 -13.94 -31.56
CA CYS A 198 6.59 -14.37 -32.53
C CYS A 198 5.91 -15.45 -33.37
N ASN A 199 5.50 -15.08 -34.59
CA ASN A 199 5.05 -16.02 -35.60
C ASN A 199 6.13 -17.10 -35.74
N HIS A 200 5.94 -18.23 -35.06
CA HIS A 200 6.62 -19.45 -35.43
C HIS A 200 6.12 -19.76 -36.83
N GLY A 201 6.97 -19.47 -37.81
CA GLY A 201 6.78 -19.85 -39.20
C GLY A 201 6.50 -21.34 -39.24
N THR A 202 5.22 -21.68 -39.34
CA THR A 202 4.76 -23.02 -39.65
C THR A 202 5.11 -23.24 -41.10
N SER A 203 6.22 -23.94 -41.30
CA SER A 203 6.60 -24.49 -42.58
C SER A 203 5.65 -25.63 -42.93
N GLY A 204 4.99 -25.52 -44.07
CA GLY A 204 4.34 -26.63 -44.76
C GLY A 204 3.32 -26.17 -45.81
N PRO A 205 3.05 -26.97 -46.86
CA PRO A 205 3.91 -27.88 -47.60
C PRO A 205 4.13 -27.42 -49.06
N SER A 206 5.14 -28.02 -49.71
CA SER A 206 5.56 -27.80 -51.09
C SER A 206 4.42 -27.84 -52.12
N GLU A 207 4.17 -26.72 -52.80
CA GLU A 207 3.35 -26.71 -54.02
C GLU A 207 4.15 -27.25 -55.20
N LYS A 208 3.55 -28.25 -55.85
CA LYS A 208 4.05 -28.90 -57.06
C LYS A 208 4.14 -27.89 -58.21
N GLN A 209 5.34 -27.82 -58.78
CA GLN A 209 5.67 -27.17 -60.04
C GLN A 209 4.79 -27.75 -61.17
N LYS A 210 3.90 -26.94 -61.74
CA LYS A 210 3.27 -27.21 -63.04
C LYS A 210 4.09 -26.51 -64.11
N ASP A 211 4.88 -27.30 -64.83
CA ASP A 211 5.46 -26.90 -66.10
C ASP A 211 4.35 -26.63 -67.12
N ASN A 212 4.37 -25.43 -67.70
CA ASN A 212 3.66 -25.15 -68.94
C ASN A 212 4.61 -24.32 -69.83
N LYS A 213 5.40 -25.03 -70.64
CA LYS A 213 6.13 -24.44 -71.77
C LYS A 213 5.20 -24.35 -72.96
N GLY A 214 5.12 -23.15 -73.54
CA GLY A 214 4.34 -22.85 -74.73
C GLY A 214 4.81 -23.61 -75.97
N GLY A 215 3.88 -23.77 -76.91
CA GLY A 215 4.20 -24.14 -78.28
C GLY A 215 4.90 -22.99 -79.01
N VAL A 216 5.89 -23.32 -79.83
CA VAL A 216 5.82 -23.54 -81.29
C VAL A 216 6.93 -24.52 -81.63
#